data_AF-V9W6P4-F1
#
_entry.id   AF-V9W6P4-F1
#
_cell.length_a   1.000
_cell.length_b   1.000
_cell.length_c   1.000
_cell.angle_alpha   90.00
_cell.angle_beta   90.00
_cell.angle_gamma   90.00
#
_symmetry.space_group_name_H-M   'P 1'
#
loop_
_entity.id
_entity.type
_entity.pdbx_description
1 polymer ?
#
loop_
_entity_poly.entity_id
_entity_poly.type
_entity_poly.pdbx_seq_one_letter_code
_entity_poly.pdbx_strand_id
1 'polypeptide(L)'
;MLSGVRTFRAVCHPPNHHSEDFSAYTDKLAGVFVGLGAKDETADALYMNHHPKFTVDEEAFQTGVKLFVMIAARKLLGLKG
;
A
#
# COMPACT_ATOMS: atom_id res chain seq x y z
N MET A 1 -11.12 -2.45 25.51
CA MET A 1 -10.56 -1.25 24.86
C MET A 1 -9.26 -1.64 24.16
N LEU A 2 -9.32 -2.01 22.88
CA LEU A 2 -8.12 -2.21 22.05
C LEU A 2 -7.81 -0.90 21.32
N SER A 3 -7.37 0.12 22.05
CA SER A 3 -7.12 1.46 21.49
C SER A 3 -5.80 1.58 20.71
N GLY A 4 -5.05 0.48 20.54
CA GLY A 4 -3.70 0.51 19.96
C GLY A 4 -3.56 -0.08 18.56
N VAL A 5 -4.57 -0.77 18.02
CA VAL A 5 -4.50 -1.31 16.66
C VAL A 5 -5.03 -0.25 15.70
N ARG A 6 -4.13 0.54 15.10
CA ARG A 6 -4.50 1.37 13.95
C ARG A 6 -4.98 0.45 12.84
N THR A 7 -6.29 0.43 12.61
CA THR A 7 -6.91 -0.20 11.44
C THR A 7 -6.58 0.65 10.23
N PHE A 8 -5.95 0.07 9.21
CA PHE A 8 -5.76 0.74 7.93
C PHE A 8 -7.03 0.61 7.08
N ARG A 9 -7.31 1.65 6.29
CA ARG A 9 -8.49 1.71 5.43
C ARG A 9 -8.07 1.47 3.98
N ALA A 10 -8.74 0.53 3.32
CA ALA A 10 -8.68 0.42 1.87
C ALA A 10 -9.63 1.45 1.24
N VAL A 11 -9.16 2.16 0.22
CA VAL A 11 -9.95 3.15 -0.52
C VAL A 11 -9.81 2.84 -2.01
N CYS A 12 -10.91 2.91 -2.76
CA CYS A 12 -10.87 2.81 -4.21
C CYS A 12 -10.25 4.09 -4.79
N HIS A 13 -9.11 3.97 -5.45
CA HIS A 13 -8.44 5.06 -6.12
C HIS A 13 -8.88 5.11 -7.59
N PRO A 14 -9.13 6.30 -8.17
CA PRO A 14 -9.40 6.41 -9.61
C PRO A 14 -8.24 5.84 -10.44
N PRO A 15 -8.48 5.43 -11.69
CA PRO A 15 -7.40 5.05 -12.60
C PRO A 15 -6.34 6.15 -12.68
N ASN A 16 -5.09 5.75 -12.74
CA ASN A 16 -3.95 6.65 -12.91
C ASN A 16 -3.16 6.28 -14.17
N HIS A 17 -2.33 7.21 -14.64
CA HIS A 17 -1.55 7.06 -15.87
C HIS A 17 -0.08 6.67 -15.60
N HIS A 18 0.22 6.09 -14.43
CA HIS A 18 1.58 5.61 -14.17
C HIS A 18 1.86 4.38 -15.05
N SER A 19 3.06 4.33 -15.61
CA SER A 19 3.55 3.13 -16.29
C SER A 19 4.27 2.27 -15.27
N GLU A 20 3.83 1.02 -15.12
CA GLU A 20 4.36 0.09 -14.13
C GLU A 20 4.32 -1.33 -14.73
N ASP A 21 5.41 -2.08 -14.57
CA ASP A 21 5.68 -3.36 -15.23
C ASP A 21 5.04 -4.57 -14.54
N PHE A 22 4.45 -4.42 -13.35
CA PHE A 22 3.60 -5.41 -12.69
C PHE A 22 2.40 -5.82 -13.53
N SER A 23 1.98 -4.96 -14.45
CA SER A 23 1.01 -5.29 -15.51
C SER A 23 1.36 -6.60 -16.22
N ALA A 24 2.64 -6.89 -16.46
CA ALA A 24 3.11 -8.12 -17.09
C ALA A 24 2.80 -9.39 -16.26
N TYR A 25 2.74 -9.29 -14.92
CA TYR A 25 2.31 -10.40 -14.06
C TYR A 25 0.79 -10.57 -14.09
N THR A 26 0.04 -9.46 -14.04
CA THR A 26 -1.43 -9.50 -14.04
C THR A 26 -2.01 -9.96 -15.37
N ASP A 27 -1.26 -9.83 -16.47
CA ASP A 27 -1.60 -10.40 -17.77
C ASP A 27 -1.59 -11.94 -17.77
N LYS A 28 -0.90 -12.57 -16.81
CA LYS A 28 -0.76 -14.04 -16.73
C LYS A 28 -1.62 -14.65 -15.63
N LEU A 29 -1.78 -13.96 -14.51
CA LEU A 29 -2.48 -14.45 -13.33
C LEU A 29 -3.27 -13.33 -12.68
N ALA A 30 -4.39 -13.66 -12.05
CA ALA A 30 -5.14 -12.71 -11.24
C ALA A 30 -4.24 -12.13 -10.13
N GLY A 31 -4.00 -10.83 -10.19
CA GLY A 31 -3.20 -10.08 -9.23
C GLY A 31 -3.86 -8.75 -8.90
N VAL A 32 -3.32 -8.09 -7.89
CA VAL A 32 -3.79 -6.78 -7.43
C VAL A 32 -2.59 -5.90 -7.12
N PHE A 33 -2.59 -4.69 -7.67
CA PHE A 33 -1.62 -3.65 -7.34
C PHE A 33 -2.32 -2.62 -6.45
N VAL A 34 -1.70 -2.28 -5.31
CA VAL A 34 -2.30 -1.41 -4.29
C VAL A 34 -1.33 -0.29 -3.96
N GLY A 35 -1.79 0.96 -4.04
CA GLY A 35 -1.03 2.10 -3.55
C GLY A 35 -1.03 2.16 -2.02
N LEU A 36 0.13 2.37 -1.42
CA LEU A 36 0.28 2.65 0.01
C LEU A 36 0.31 4.17 0.21
N GLY A 37 -0.62 4.68 1.02
CA GLY A 37 -0.62 6.09 1.40
C GLY A 37 0.59 6.40 2.27
N ALA A 38 1.47 7.29 1.80
CA ALA A 38 2.70 7.71 2.49
C ALA A 38 2.91 9.23 2.45
N LYS A 39 1.83 9.99 2.20
CA LYS A 39 1.84 11.46 2.25
C LYS A 39 1.69 11.90 3.70
N ASP A 40 2.59 12.77 4.15
CA ASP A 40 2.50 13.46 5.45
C ASP A 40 3.03 14.90 5.33
N GLU A 41 2.18 15.87 5.69
CA GLU A 41 2.51 17.30 5.70
C GLU A 41 3.46 17.68 6.83
N THR A 42 3.43 16.94 7.94
CA THR A 42 4.29 17.20 9.10
C THR A 42 5.73 16.71 8.88
N ALA A 43 5.92 15.75 7.98
CA ALA A 43 7.20 15.17 7.60
C ALA A 43 7.73 15.63 6.22
N ASP A 44 7.14 16.67 5.61
CA ASP A 44 7.45 17.18 4.25
C ASP A 44 7.39 16.10 3.14
N ALA A 45 6.63 15.02 3.37
CA ALA A 45 6.38 13.93 2.42
C ALA A 45 5.24 14.30 1.47
N LEU A 46 5.47 15.34 0.65
CA LEU A 46 4.45 15.96 -0.21
C LEU A 46 4.76 15.86 -1.70
N TYR A 47 6.03 15.65 -2.03
CA TYR A 47 6.48 15.59 -3.41
C TYR A 47 6.20 14.20 -3.98
N MET A 48 5.74 14.16 -5.23
CA MET A 48 5.48 12.91 -5.94
C MET A 48 6.77 12.15 -6.25
N ASN A 49 6.63 10.85 -6.55
CA ASN A 49 7.73 10.04 -7.06
C ASN A 49 8.39 10.72 -8.29
N HIS A 50 9.70 10.53 -8.46
CA HIS A 50 10.56 11.21 -9.45
C HIS A 50 10.91 12.69 -9.19
N HIS A 51 10.34 13.35 -8.17
CA HIS A 51 10.76 14.69 -7.80
C HIS A 51 12.07 14.67 -6.97
N PRO A 52 13.02 15.63 -7.09
CA PRO A 52 14.28 15.63 -6.32
C PRO A 52 14.13 15.72 -4.80
N LYS A 53 12.99 16.24 -4.34
CA LYS A 53 12.62 16.32 -2.91
C LYS A 53 11.71 15.18 -2.47
N PHE A 54 11.59 14.12 -3.27
CA PHE A 54 10.76 12.98 -2.92
C PHE A 54 11.24 12.38 -1.58
N THR A 55 10.29 12.25 -0.66
CA THR A 55 10.42 11.54 0.61
C THR A 55 9.07 10.93 0.96
N VAL A 56 9.02 10.10 1.99
CA VAL A 56 7.83 9.35 2.41
C VAL A 56 7.65 9.38 3.92
N ASP A 57 6.42 9.24 4.40
CA ASP A 57 6.13 8.92 5.79
C ASP A 57 6.54 7.47 6.11
N GLU A 58 7.60 7.29 6.92
CA GLU A 58 8.09 5.96 7.29
C GLU A 58 7.12 5.17 8.16
N GLU A 59 6.18 5.82 8.86
CA GLU A 59 5.12 5.12 9.59
C GLU A 59 4.19 4.33 8.64
N ALA A 60 4.12 4.74 7.36
CA ALA A 60 3.37 4.00 6.35
C ALA A 60 3.91 2.58 6.13
N PHE A 61 5.21 2.32 6.35
CA PHE A 61 5.79 0.99 6.18
C PHE A 61 5.16 -0.06 7.10
N GLN A 62 4.78 0.33 8.32
CA GLN A 62 4.06 -0.58 9.21
C GLN A 62 2.72 -1.03 8.62
N THR A 63 2.03 -0.13 7.90
CA THR A 63 0.78 -0.45 7.20
C THR A 63 1.05 -1.36 6.02
N GLY A 64 2.07 -1.08 5.21
CA GLY A 64 2.46 -1.91 4.07
C GLY A 64 2.81 -3.35 4.48
N VAL A 65 3.65 -3.53 5.51
CA VAL A 65 4.02 -4.86 6.02
C VAL A 65 2.79 -5.62 6.54
N LYS A 66 1.94 -4.97 7.34
CA LYS A 66 0.70 -5.58 7.83
C LYS A 66 -0.20 -6.02 6.67
N LEU A 67 -0.34 -5.20 5.63
CA LEU A 67 -1.12 -5.55 4.44
C LEU A 67 -0.61 -6.83 3.78
N PHE A 68 0.69 -6.89 3.46
CA PHE A 68 1.28 -8.06 2.81
C PHE A 68 1.20 -9.33 3.68
N VAL A 69 1.54 -9.23 4.97
CA VAL A 69 1.46 -10.36 5.90
C VAL A 69 0.04 -10.88 6.02
N MET A 70 -0.95 -9.99 6.14
CA MET A 70 -2.35 -10.39 6.23
C MET A 70 -2.85 -11.04 4.95
N ILE A 71 -2.47 -10.55 3.76
CA ILE A 71 -2.82 -11.16 2.48
C ILE A 71 -2.21 -12.56 2.38
N ALA A 72 -0.91 -12.69 2.67
CA ALA A 72 -0.21 -13.97 2.61
C ALA A 72 -0.79 -14.98 3.62
N ALA A 73 -0.98 -14.57 4.88
CA ALA A 73 -1.56 -15.40 5.92
C ALA A 73 -2.98 -15.87 5.56
N ARG A 74 -3.83 -14.98 5.04
CA ARG A 74 -5.18 -15.37 4.57
C ARG A 74 -5.12 -16.36 3.42
N LYS A 75 -4.24 -16.15 2.44
CA LYS A 75 -4.12 -17.02 1.27
C LYS A 75 -3.56 -18.40 1.62
N LEU A 76 -2.55 -18.45 2.47
CA LEU A 76 -1.79 -19.68 2.79
C LEU A 76 -2.38 -20.46 3.96
N LEU A 77 -2.92 -19.77 4.98
CA LEU A 77 -3.45 -20.39 6.19
C LEU A 77 -4.98 -20.49 6.20
N GLY A 78 -5.65 -19.97 5.17
CA GLY A 78 -7.11 -20.04 5.05
C GLY A 78 -7.88 -19.22 6.09
N LEU A 79 -7.25 -18.18 6.66
CA LEU A 79 -7.89 -17.31 7.65
C LEU A 79 -9.05 -16.54 7.00
N LYS A 80 -10.24 -16.65 7.60
CA LYS A 80 -11.42 -15.87 7.22
C LYS A 80 -11.47 -14.56 8.02
N GLY A 81 -11.95 -13.50 7.38
CA GLY A 81 -12.14 -12.18 7.99
C GLY A 81 -13.44 -12.08 8.76
#